data_AF-A0A1V3L9W0-F1
#
_entry.id   AF-A0A1V3L9W0-F1
#
_cell.length_a   1.000
_cell.length_b   1.000
_cell.length_c   1.000
_cell.angle_alpha   90.00
_cell.angle_beta   90.00
_cell.angle_gamma   90.00
#
_symmetry.space_group_name_H-M   'P 1'
#
loop_
_entity.id
_entity.type
_entity.pdbx_description
1 polymer ?
#
loop_
_entity_poly.entity_id
_entity_poly.type
_entity_poly.pdbx_seq_one_letter_code
_entity_poly.pdbx_strand_id
1 'polypeptide(L)'
;MKKLLVAVVCGMLSVSAFAMTDKAKGELNKALQGDYQALRNAAFSMKSGSAGHDKNPVAGCALRKITLIVAQDEIDTGDYGNEYVDCKALSPDESEQAWKMTLQLLPQVLQLKAQSAN
;
A
#
# COMPACT_ATOMS: atom_id res chain seq x y z
N MET A 1 13.17 -46.97 -2.62
CA MET A 1 12.17 -47.41 -1.61
C MET A 1 12.63 -46.98 -0.23
N LYS A 2 11.71 -46.50 0.65
CA LYS A 2 11.77 -46.53 2.15
C LYS A 2 13.01 -45.88 2.84
N LYS A 3 12.93 -45.00 3.85
CA LYS A 3 11.88 -44.20 4.54
C LYS A 3 12.52 -42.81 4.84
N LEU A 4 11.99 -41.81 5.54
CA LEU A 4 10.73 -41.56 6.28
C LEU A 4 9.97 -40.39 5.55
N LEU A 5 8.92 -39.70 6.02
CA LEU A 5 8.22 -39.48 7.31
C LEU A 5 8.97 -38.71 8.43
N VAL A 6 9.24 -37.42 8.22
CA VAL A 6 9.25 -36.45 9.32
C VAL A 6 7.92 -35.69 9.28
N ALA A 7 7.12 -35.90 10.32
CA ALA A 7 5.79 -35.32 10.44
C ALA A 7 5.83 -34.04 11.29
N VAL A 8 4.80 -33.20 11.12
CA VAL A 8 4.33 -32.20 12.10
C VAL A 8 5.39 -31.23 12.64
N VAL A 9 5.53 -30.08 11.97
CA VAL A 9 5.38 -28.76 12.61
C VAL A 9 4.65 -27.81 11.64
N CYS A 10 3.36 -28.05 11.37
CA CYS A 10 2.47 -26.98 10.90
C CYS A 10 2.11 -26.10 12.10
N GLY A 11 3.13 -25.44 12.66
CA GLY A 11 3.00 -24.58 13.82
C GLY A 11 2.27 -23.31 13.44
N MET A 12 1.05 -23.16 13.95
CA MET A 12 0.54 -21.94 14.60
C MET A 12 1.06 -20.60 14.05
N LEU A 13 1.02 -20.41 12.73
CA LEU A 13 0.92 -19.09 12.13
C LEU A 13 -0.56 -18.86 11.90
N SER A 14 -1.22 -18.31 12.92
CA SER A 14 -2.49 -17.64 12.78
C SER A 14 -2.26 -16.41 11.89
N VAL A 15 -2.24 -16.65 10.58
CA VAL A 15 -2.21 -15.59 9.57
C VAL A 15 -3.46 -14.77 9.80
N SER A 16 -3.30 -13.57 10.37
CA SER A 16 -4.38 -12.59 10.41
C SER A 16 -4.74 -12.31 8.96
N ALA A 17 -5.81 -12.93 8.50
CA ALA A 17 -6.28 -12.79 7.14
C ALA A 17 -6.81 -11.36 6.97
N PHE A 18 -5.93 -10.49 6.48
CA PHE A 18 -6.29 -9.17 5.98
C PHE A 18 -7.47 -9.35 5.02
N ALA A 19 -8.63 -8.84 5.43
CA ALA A 19 -9.93 -9.19 4.90
C ALA A 19 -10.30 -8.34 3.67
N MET A 20 -9.31 -7.67 3.06
CA MET A 20 -9.56 -6.80 1.93
C MET A 20 -10.29 -7.50 0.78
N THR A 21 -11.33 -6.84 0.29
CA THR A 21 -12.19 -7.35 -0.78
C THR A 21 -11.46 -7.42 -2.12
N ASP A 22 -11.93 -8.24 -3.06
CA ASP A 22 -11.31 -8.32 -4.39
C ASP A 22 -11.38 -7.01 -5.17
N LYS A 23 -12.40 -6.17 -4.90
CA LYS A 23 -12.46 -4.79 -5.40
C LYS A 23 -11.30 -3.95 -4.87
N ALA A 24 -11.03 -4.00 -3.56
CA ALA A 24 -9.92 -3.30 -2.94
C ALA A 24 -8.56 -3.80 -3.44
N LYS A 25 -8.40 -5.11 -3.70
CA LYS A 25 -7.20 -5.68 -4.33
C LYS A 25 -7.01 -5.13 -5.75
N GLY A 26 -8.09 -5.07 -6.54
CA GLY A 26 -8.07 -4.49 -7.88
C GLY A 26 -7.70 -3.00 -7.88
N GLU A 27 -8.20 -2.23 -6.92
CA GLU A 27 -7.83 -0.82 -6.74
C GLU A 27 -6.36 -0.67 -6.31
N LEU A 28 -5.89 -1.47 -5.35
CA LEU A 28 -4.48 -1.47 -4.94
C LEU A 28 -3.54 -1.87 -6.09
N ASN A 29 -3.92 -2.84 -6.92
CA ASN A 29 -3.14 -3.22 -8.09
C ASN A 29 -3.01 -2.06 -9.10
N LYS A 30 -4.07 -1.28 -9.33
CA LYS A 30 -4.00 -0.05 -10.15
C LYS A 30 -3.12 1.01 -9.50
N ALA A 31 -3.24 1.20 -8.18
CA ALA A 31 -2.40 2.14 -7.44
C ALA A 31 -0.90 1.79 -7.59
N LEU A 32 -0.55 0.51 -7.52
CA LEU A 32 0.80 0.00 -7.74
C LEU A 32 1.26 0.08 -9.21
N GLN A 33 0.35 0.29 -10.17
CA GLN A 33 0.67 0.62 -11.56
C GLN A 33 0.83 2.12 -11.81
N GLY A 34 0.70 2.96 -10.77
CA GLY A 34 0.85 4.41 -10.87
C GLY A 34 -0.40 5.16 -11.35
N ASP A 35 -1.57 4.52 -11.29
CA ASP A 35 -2.88 5.19 -11.47
C ASP A 35 -3.11 6.16 -10.30
N TYR A 36 -3.15 7.44 -10.62
CA TYR A 36 -3.24 8.54 -9.67
C TYR A 36 -4.50 8.50 -8.78
N GLN A 37 -5.66 8.19 -9.36
CA GLN A 37 -6.92 8.14 -8.60
C GLN A 37 -6.98 6.88 -7.73
N ALA A 38 -6.48 5.74 -8.23
CA ALA A 38 -6.35 4.53 -7.43
C ALA A 38 -5.38 4.73 -6.25
N LEU A 39 -4.26 5.42 -6.45
CA LEU A 39 -3.35 5.82 -5.37
C LEU A 39 -4.06 6.67 -4.31
N ARG A 40 -4.78 7.72 -4.72
CA ARG A 40 -5.55 8.58 -3.80
C ARG A 40 -6.63 7.82 -3.03
N ASN A 41 -7.36 6.92 -3.70
CA ASN A 41 -8.47 6.16 -3.13
C ASN A 41 -8.00 5.04 -2.19
N ALA A 42 -6.99 4.25 -2.60
CA ALA A 42 -6.41 3.21 -1.77
C ALA A 42 -5.76 3.81 -0.51
N ALA A 43 -5.02 4.92 -0.65
CA ALA A 43 -4.42 5.63 0.49
C ALA A 43 -5.46 6.05 1.54
N PHE A 44 -6.54 6.71 1.09
CA PHE A 44 -7.64 7.12 1.97
C PHE A 44 -8.36 5.92 2.61
N SER A 45 -8.62 4.88 1.82
CA SER A 45 -9.37 3.70 2.23
C SER A 45 -8.61 2.86 3.25
N MET A 46 -7.29 2.72 3.09
CA MET A 46 -6.42 2.08 4.09
C MET A 46 -6.33 2.92 5.37
N LYS A 47 -6.23 4.25 5.27
CA LYS A 47 -6.22 5.15 6.46
C LYS A 47 -7.53 5.09 7.26
N SER A 48 -8.66 4.94 6.59
CA SER A 48 -9.99 4.87 7.23
C SER A 48 -10.45 3.45 7.59
N GLY A 49 -9.96 2.40 6.91
CA GLY A 49 -10.54 1.06 6.96
C GLY A 49 -11.88 0.98 6.20
N SER A 50 -11.95 1.59 5.02
CA SER A 50 -13.18 1.71 4.23
C SER A 50 -13.02 1.15 2.81
N ALA A 51 -14.10 1.20 2.01
CA ALA A 51 -14.16 0.66 0.64
C ALA A 51 -13.73 -0.82 0.47
N GLY A 52 -13.70 -1.57 1.58
CA GLY A 52 -13.24 -2.96 1.60
C GLY A 52 -11.72 -3.12 1.65
N HIS A 53 -10.96 -2.07 2.03
CA HIS A 53 -9.57 -2.18 2.47
C HIS A 53 -9.52 -2.34 4.00
N ASP A 54 -8.55 -3.10 4.50
CA ASP A 54 -8.27 -3.15 5.94
C ASP A 54 -7.70 -1.81 6.44
N LYS A 55 -7.96 -1.49 7.71
CA LYS A 55 -7.42 -0.27 8.33
C LYS A 55 -5.91 -0.41 8.55
N ASN A 56 -5.13 0.25 7.70
CA ASN A 56 -3.67 0.31 7.75
C ASN A 56 -3.19 1.74 7.42
N PRO A 57 -3.13 2.66 8.41
CA PRO A 57 -2.74 4.04 8.16
C PRO A 57 -1.26 4.21 7.77
N VAL A 58 -0.40 3.25 8.14
CA VAL A 58 1.01 3.21 7.69
C VAL A 58 1.09 3.00 6.18
N ALA A 59 0.39 1.99 5.65
CA ALA A 59 0.31 1.76 4.21
C ALA A 59 -0.41 2.90 3.48
N GLY A 60 -1.47 3.45 4.08
CA GLY A 60 -2.17 4.63 3.54
C GLY A 60 -1.24 5.84 3.37
N CYS A 61 -0.46 6.17 4.40
CA CYS A 61 0.56 7.22 4.35
C CYS A 61 1.66 6.92 3.33
N ALA A 62 2.13 5.67 3.22
CA ALA A 62 3.10 5.29 2.19
C ALA A 62 2.57 5.53 0.77
N LEU A 63 1.30 5.18 0.50
CA LEU A 63 0.67 5.45 -0.79
C LEU A 63 0.53 6.96 -1.07
N ARG A 64 0.24 7.80 -0.06
CA ARG A 64 0.27 9.28 -0.23
C ARG A 64 1.63 9.78 -0.68
N LYS A 65 2.71 9.31 -0.05
CA LYS A 65 4.09 9.68 -0.41
C LYS A 65 4.43 9.23 -1.84
N ILE A 66 3.98 8.04 -2.24
CA ILE A 66 4.11 7.55 -3.62
C ILE A 66 3.33 8.46 -4.59
N THR A 67 2.10 8.88 -4.28
CA THR A 67 1.31 9.81 -5.11
C THR A 67 2.11 11.06 -5.47
N LEU A 68 2.73 11.71 -4.49
CA LEU A 68 3.52 12.94 -4.67
C LEU A 68 4.78 12.76 -5.53
N ILE A 69 5.22 11.51 -5.74
CA ILE A 69 6.42 11.19 -6.53
C ILE A 69 6.06 10.70 -7.94
N VAL A 70 5.01 9.88 -8.09
CA VAL A 70 4.70 9.20 -9.37
C VAL A 70 3.62 9.90 -10.22
N ALA A 71 3.00 10.95 -9.70
CA ALA A 71 1.91 11.68 -10.35
C ALA A 71 2.17 13.19 -10.38
N GLN A 72 3.43 13.62 -10.57
CA GLN A 72 3.84 15.03 -10.49
C GLN A 72 3.09 15.98 -11.42
N ASP A 73 2.62 15.50 -12.57
CA ASP A 73 1.83 16.28 -13.54
C ASP A 73 0.32 16.34 -13.19
N GLU A 74 -0.12 15.59 -12.17
CA GLU A 74 -1.53 15.39 -11.80
C GLU A 74 -1.89 15.91 -10.38
N ILE A 75 -0.89 16.06 -9.50
CA ILE A 75 -1.07 16.44 -8.09
C ILE A 75 -1.35 17.94 -7.89
N ASP A 76 -2.08 18.25 -6.83
CA ASP A 76 -2.32 19.62 -6.37
C ASP A 76 -2.00 19.81 -4.87
N THR A 77 -2.20 21.03 -4.34
CA THR A 77 -2.00 21.34 -2.92
C THR A 77 -2.85 20.47 -1.97
N GLY A 78 -3.99 19.96 -2.45
CA GLY A 78 -4.82 19.00 -1.74
C GLY A 78 -4.13 17.65 -1.53
N ASP A 79 -3.28 17.18 -2.45
CA ASP A 79 -2.51 15.94 -2.25
C ASP A 79 -1.41 16.10 -1.20
N TYR A 80 -0.71 17.24 -1.18
CA TYR A 80 0.20 17.59 -0.09
C TYR A 80 -0.54 17.73 1.25
N GLY A 81 -1.73 18.32 1.25
CA GLY A 81 -2.60 18.39 2.43
C GLY A 81 -3.05 17.02 2.92
N ASN A 82 -3.39 16.10 2.00
CA ASN A 82 -3.76 14.73 2.31
C ASN A 82 -2.58 13.93 2.89
N GLU A 83 -1.38 14.05 2.30
CA GLU A 83 -0.16 13.45 2.86
C GLU A 83 0.09 13.96 4.27
N TYR A 84 0.10 15.28 4.46
CA TYR A 84 0.33 15.88 5.78
C TYR A 84 -0.71 15.43 6.82
N VAL A 85 -2.00 15.45 6.47
CA VAL A 85 -3.08 15.09 7.41
C VAL A 85 -3.14 13.59 7.71
N ASP A 86 -2.88 12.74 6.73
CA ASP A 86 -2.91 11.28 6.92
C ASP A 86 -1.64 10.78 7.62
N CYS A 87 -0.46 11.33 7.30
CA CYS A 87 0.82 10.93 7.89
C CYS A 87 1.09 11.54 9.28
N LYS A 88 0.61 12.76 9.60
CA LYS A 88 0.81 13.35 10.94
C LYS A 88 0.10 12.60 12.08
N ALA A 89 -0.82 11.69 11.75
CA ALA A 89 -1.53 10.86 12.72
C ALA A 89 -0.71 9.64 13.19
N LEU A 90 0.44 9.38 12.55
CA LEU A 90 1.34 8.28 12.88
C LEU A 90 2.31 8.67 14.01
N SER A 91 2.67 7.69 14.83
CA SER A 91 3.85 7.78 15.71
C SER A 91 5.16 7.84 14.90
N PRO A 92 6.31 8.22 15.52
CA PRO A 92 7.60 8.24 14.83
C PRO A 92 7.96 6.88 14.16
N ASP A 93 7.78 5.77 14.87
CA ASP A 93 8.09 4.42 14.39
C ASP A 93 7.19 4.01 13.22
N GLU A 94 5.90 4.37 13.26
CA GLU A 94 4.95 4.17 12.17
C GLU A 94 5.28 5.03 10.95
N SER A 95 5.76 6.26 11.16
CA SER A 95 6.23 7.16 10.10
C SER A 95 7.50 6.63 9.43
N GLU A 96 8.44 6.07 10.21
CA GLU A 96 9.61 5.38 9.67
C GLU A 96 9.21 4.15 8.85
N GLN A 97 8.23 3.36 9.32
CA GLN A 97 7.69 2.22 8.55
C GLN A 97 7.01 2.67 7.25
N ALA A 98 6.24 3.76 7.27
CA ALA A 98 5.61 4.31 6.07
C ALA A 98 6.66 4.77 5.04
N TRP A 99 7.77 5.39 5.49
CA TRP A 99 8.90 5.73 4.62
C TRP A 99 9.63 4.50 4.08
N LYS A 100 9.91 3.49 4.90
CA LYS A 100 10.50 2.22 4.43
C LYS A 100 9.63 1.55 3.36
N MET A 101 8.32 1.49 3.58
CA MET A 101 7.37 0.95 2.60
C MET A 101 7.33 1.79 1.31
N THR A 102 7.34 3.12 1.43
CA THR A 102 7.44 4.04 0.28
C THR A 102 8.67 3.72 -0.57
N LEU A 103 9.85 3.67 0.05
CA LEU A 103 11.13 3.42 -0.63
C LEU A 103 11.22 2.00 -1.22
N GLN A 104 10.60 1.01 -0.59
CA GLN A 104 10.53 -0.36 -1.10
C GLN A 104 9.63 -0.51 -2.33
N LEU A 105 8.47 0.16 -2.33
CA LEU A 105 7.48 0.03 -3.42
C LEU A 105 7.78 0.96 -4.61
N LEU A 106 8.30 2.16 -4.37
CA LEU A 106 8.47 3.21 -5.37
C LEU A 106 9.17 2.75 -6.67
N PRO A 107 10.28 1.97 -6.65
CA PRO A 107 10.92 1.52 -7.89
C PRO A 107 10.00 0.66 -8.77
N GLN A 108 9.18 -0.20 -8.15
CA GLN A 108 8.22 -1.04 -8.86
C GLN A 108 7.08 -0.20 -9.45
N VAL A 109 6.56 0.78 -8.70
CA VAL A 109 5.46 1.64 -9.19
C VAL A 109 5.92 2.50 -10.37
N LEU A 110 7.13 3.07 -10.31
CA LEU A 110 7.72 3.81 -11.42
C LEU A 110 7.91 2.93 -12.66
N GLN A 111 8.42 1.70 -12.48
CA GLN A 111 8.58 0.74 -13.57
C GLN A 111 7.24 0.36 -14.24
N LEU A 112 6.21 0.08 -13.44
CA LEU A 112 4.89 -0.30 -13.95
C LEU A 112 4.15 0.87 -14.61
N LYS A 113 4.27 2.10 -14.08
CA LYS A 113 3.71 3.31 -14.72
C LYS A 113 4.36 3.54 -16.09
N ALA A 114 5.68 3.43 -16.19
CA ALA A 114 6.40 3.57 -17.46
C ALA A 114 6.02 2.49 -18.49
N GLN A 115 5.79 1.24 -18.05
CA GLN A 115 5.31 0.16 -18.93
C GLN A 115 3.86 0.39 -19.42
N SER A 116 3.04 1.09 -18.65
CA SER A 116 1.63 1.37 -18.99
C SER A 116 1.43 2.62 -19.87
N ALA A 117 2.52 3.35 -20.16
CA ALA A 117 2.53 4.56 -20.97
C ALA A 117 3.09 4.34 -22.40
N ASN A 118 3.42 3.09 -22.75
CA ASN A 118 3.88 2.66 -24.07
C ASN A 118 2.85 1.72 -24.74
#